data_AF-A0A5C7PH06-F1
#
_entry.id   AF-A0A5C7PH06-F1
#
_cell.length_a   1.000
_cell.length_b   1.000
_cell.length_c   1.000
_cell.angle_alpha   90.00
_cell.angle_beta   90.00
_cell.angle_gamma   90.00
#
_symmetry.space_group_name_H-M   'P 1'
#
loop_
_entity.id
_entity.type
_entity.pdbx_description
1 polymer ?
#
loop_
_entity_poly.entity_id
_entity_poly.type
_entity_poly.pdbx_seq_one_letter_code
_entity_poly.pdbx_strand_id
1 'polypeptide(L)'
;MANWYGTSRTNYFKVKDPEVFSQWAGELSVEVLTGDEGRVGLAAADEGYWPSSRWDDDRKDYVDVDFVSELVAHLQEGEVAVLVTAGAEKLRYVTGHAVAINSSGETLHVDISDIYDKAKAEWHISPTLAEY
;
A
#
# COMPACT_ATOMS: atom_id res chain seq x y z
N MET A 1 26.18 2.68 -2.88
CA MET A 1 24.88 2.25 -2.35
C MET A 1 24.06 3.48 -2.03
N ALA A 2 22.79 3.51 -2.40
CA ALA A 2 21.85 4.54 -2.02
C ALA A 2 20.60 3.87 -1.47
N ASN A 3 19.89 4.56 -0.58
CA ASN A 3 18.63 4.07 -0.07
C ASN A 3 17.51 4.54 -1.00
N TRP A 4 16.46 3.72 -1.10
CA TRP A 4 15.21 4.13 -1.70
C TRP A 4 14.40 4.89 -0.64
N TYR A 5 13.86 6.04 -0.99
CA TYR A 5 13.00 6.81 -0.11
C TYR A 5 11.62 6.92 -0.74
N GLY A 6 10.60 6.45 -0.04
CA GLY A 6 9.22 6.52 -0.52
C GLY A 6 8.24 7.03 0.52
N THR A 7 7.00 7.09 0.06
CA THR A 7 5.83 7.41 0.87
C THR A 7 4.66 6.57 0.39
N SER A 8 3.82 6.16 1.34
CA SER A 8 2.61 5.42 1.03
C SER A 8 1.44 5.87 1.87
N ARG A 9 0.27 5.88 1.23
CA ARG A 9 -1.01 6.14 1.89
C ARG A 9 -2.14 5.44 1.15
N THR A 10 -3.29 5.35 1.80
CA THR A 10 -4.53 4.93 1.15
C THR A 10 -5.44 6.11 0.78
N ASN A 11 -6.48 5.80 -0.01
CA ASN A 11 -7.73 6.57 0.01
C ASN A 11 -8.47 6.41 1.35
N TYR A 12 -9.58 7.13 1.51
CA TYR A 12 -10.46 6.98 2.66
C TYR A 12 -11.60 5.98 2.37
N PHE A 13 -11.78 4.99 3.23
CA PHE A 13 -12.77 3.92 3.12
C PHE A 13 -13.51 3.69 4.45
N LYS A 14 -14.63 2.97 4.41
CA LYS A 14 -15.34 2.55 5.64
C LYS A 14 -14.86 1.17 6.10
N VAL A 15 -14.78 1.01 7.42
CA VAL A 15 -14.40 -0.23 8.09
C VAL A 15 -15.57 -0.76 8.92
N LYS A 16 -15.60 -2.07 9.15
CA LYS A 16 -16.64 -2.74 9.95
C LYS A 16 -16.68 -2.21 11.39
N ASP A 17 -15.51 -2.00 11.98
CA ASP A 17 -15.33 -1.55 13.36
C ASP A 17 -14.10 -0.62 13.45
N PRO A 18 -14.29 0.70 13.66
CA PRO A 18 -13.19 1.67 13.72
C PRO A 18 -12.24 1.48 14.92
N GLU A 19 -12.72 0.96 16.05
CA GLU A 19 -11.90 0.78 17.25
C GLU A 19 -10.96 -0.41 17.05
N VAL A 20 -11.49 -1.55 16.57
CA VAL A 20 -10.71 -2.75 16.25
C VAL A 20 -9.71 -2.46 15.13
N PHE A 21 -10.11 -1.69 14.12
CA PHE A 21 -9.22 -1.27 13.03
C PHE A 21 -8.06 -0.40 13.54
N SER A 22 -8.34 0.54 14.44
CA SER A 22 -7.31 1.42 15.00
C SER A 22 -6.31 0.66 15.85
N GLN A 23 -6.76 -0.34 16.60
CA GLN A 23 -5.87 -1.23 17.35
C GLN A 23 -4.95 -2.03 16.42
N TRP A 24 -5.51 -2.68 15.39
CA TRP A 24 -4.76 -3.45 14.40
C TRP A 24 -3.68 -2.59 13.70
N ALA A 25 -4.05 -1.39 13.25
CA ALA A 25 -3.10 -0.47 12.62
C ALA A 25 -1.98 -0.07 13.59
N GLY A 26 -2.31 0.15 14.87
CA GLY A 26 -1.34 0.45 15.92
C GLY A 26 -0.33 -0.68 16.19
N GLU A 27 -0.79 -1.94 16.19
CA GLU A 27 0.09 -3.12 16.33
C GLU A 27 1.09 -3.23 15.17
N LEU A 28 0.71 -2.75 13.99
CA LEU A 28 1.56 -2.69 12.80
C LEU A 28 2.36 -1.39 12.67
N SER A 29 2.27 -0.48 13.64
CA SER A 29 2.88 0.87 13.58
C SER A 29 2.49 1.66 12.32
N VAL A 30 1.25 1.49 11.85
CA VAL A 30 0.66 2.22 10.72
C VAL A 30 -0.20 3.36 11.25
N GLU A 31 -0.04 4.55 10.69
CA GLU A 31 -0.84 5.71 11.10
C GLU A 31 -2.25 5.63 10.52
N VAL A 32 -3.26 5.77 11.37
CA VAL A 32 -4.66 5.90 10.94
C VAL A 32 -5.01 7.37 10.71
N LEU A 33 -5.44 7.67 9.49
CA LEU A 33 -5.96 8.96 9.10
C LEU A 33 -7.48 9.00 9.31
N THR A 34 -7.99 10.05 9.94
CA THR A 34 -9.44 10.27 10.07
C THR A 34 -9.97 11.09 8.90
N GLY A 35 -11.05 10.65 8.27
CA GLY A 35 -11.77 11.38 7.24
C GLY A 35 -13.22 11.70 7.64
N ASP A 36 -13.96 12.30 6.71
CA ASP A 36 -15.38 12.65 6.91
C ASP A 36 -16.28 11.40 6.92
N GLU A 37 -17.49 11.55 7.48
CA GLU A 37 -18.54 10.51 7.47
C GLU A 37 -18.10 9.14 8.04
N GLY A 38 -17.18 9.17 9.01
CA GLY A 38 -16.65 7.95 9.65
C GLY A 38 -15.71 7.14 8.76
N ARG A 39 -15.17 7.73 7.69
CA ARG A 39 -14.15 7.09 6.85
C ARG A 39 -12.78 7.20 7.48
N VAL A 40 -11.93 6.22 7.20
CA VAL A 40 -10.55 6.12 7.67
C VAL A 40 -9.61 5.89 6.50
N GLY A 41 -8.35 6.29 6.65
CA GLY A 41 -7.26 5.95 5.74
C GLY A 41 -6.04 5.49 6.52
N LEU A 42 -5.03 5.02 5.82
CA LEU A 42 -3.75 4.59 6.40
C LEU A 42 -2.60 5.38 5.76
N ALA A 43 -1.57 5.68 6.54
CA ALA A 43 -0.28 6.15 6.07
C ALA A 43 0.83 5.24 6.60
N ALA A 44 1.70 4.77 5.71
CA ALA A 44 2.83 3.93 6.09
C ALA A 44 3.92 4.77 6.77
N ALA A 45 4.52 4.24 7.82
CA ALA A 45 5.54 4.95 8.60
C ALA A 45 6.95 4.85 7.99
N ASP A 46 7.41 3.64 7.63
CA ASP A 46 8.82 3.35 7.30
C ASP A 46 9.10 3.48 5.80
N GLU A 47 9.55 4.65 5.35
CA GLU A 47 9.91 4.95 3.95
C GLU A 47 8.83 4.56 2.92
N GLY A 48 7.56 4.43 3.34
CA GLY A 48 6.46 4.00 2.48
C GLY A 48 6.26 2.49 2.36
N TYR A 49 6.99 1.65 3.08
CA TYR A 49 6.74 0.21 3.08
C TYR A 49 5.51 -0.13 3.93
N TRP A 50 4.61 -0.93 3.36
CA TRP A 50 3.55 -1.55 4.14
C TRP A 50 4.13 -2.68 5.01
N PRO A 51 3.73 -2.82 6.27
CA PRO A 51 4.32 -3.81 7.18
C PRO A 51 4.18 -5.24 6.66
N SER A 52 5.28 -5.99 6.70
CA SER A 52 5.32 -7.41 6.35
C SER A 52 5.57 -8.33 7.54
N SER A 53 5.78 -7.75 8.73
CA SER A 53 5.95 -8.50 9.97
C SER A 53 5.49 -7.68 11.18
N ARG A 54 5.22 -8.38 12.29
CA ARG A 54 4.94 -7.79 13.60
C ARG A 54 5.60 -8.61 14.70
N TRP A 55 5.90 -7.98 15.83
CA TRP A 55 6.41 -8.69 17.01
C TRP A 55 5.30 -9.52 17.67
N ASP A 56 5.57 -10.80 17.93
CA ASP A 56 4.69 -11.69 18.68
C ASP A 56 5.29 -11.94 20.07
N ASP A 57 4.60 -11.44 21.09
CA ASP A 57 5.09 -11.49 22.46
C ASP A 57 5.07 -12.89 23.08
N ASP A 58 4.22 -13.80 22.60
CA ASP A 58 4.15 -15.17 23.09
C ASP A 58 5.30 -16.01 22.52
N ARG A 59 5.65 -15.77 21.25
CA ARG A 59 6.77 -16.44 20.57
C ARG A 59 8.11 -15.79 20.82
N LYS A 60 8.11 -14.54 21.31
CA LYS A 60 9.30 -13.69 21.45
C LYS A 60 10.08 -13.58 20.13
N ASP A 61 9.35 -13.46 19.03
CA ASP A 61 9.90 -13.37 17.67
C ASP A 61 8.99 -12.56 16.75
N TYR A 62 9.49 -12.15 15.59
CA TYR A 62 8.68 -11.56 14.52
C TYR A 62 7.92 -12.65 13.76
N VAL A 63 6.65 -12.38 13.48
CA VAL A 63 5.80 -13.22 12.63
C VAL A 63 5.43 -12.47 11.36
N ASP A 64 5.24 -13.22 10.28
CA ASP A 64 4.85 -12.67 8.98
C ASP A 64 3.43 -12.06 9.06
N VAL A 65 3.27 -10.92 8.40
CA VAL A 65 2.00 -10.20 8.26
C VAL A 65 1.58 -10.23 6.80
N ASP A 66 0.39 -10.76 6.54
CA ASP A 66 -0.28 -10.58 5.26
C ASP A 66 -1.17 -9.34 5.34
N PHE A 67 -0.56 -8.18 5.10
CA PHE A 67 -1.21 -6.88 5.25
C PHE A 67 -2.50 -6.78 4.41
N VAL A 68 -2.49 -7.34 3.20
CA VAL A 68 -3.65 -7.31 2.30
C VAL A 68 -4.79 -8.13 2.87
N SER A 69 -4.52 -9.38 3.25
CA SER A 69 -5.55 -10.27 3.81
C SER A 69 -6.12 -9.72 5.12
N GLU A 70 -5.27 -9.16 5.97
CA GLU A 70 -5.70 -8.54 7.22
C GLU A 70 -6.54 -7.29 6.97
N LEU A 71 -6.13 -6.39 6.06
CA LEU A 71 -6.90 -5.21 5.70
C LEU A 71 -8.30 -5.56 5.17
N VAL A 72 -8.42 -6.60 4.33
CA VAL A 72 -9.70 -7.09 3.80
C VAL A 72 -10.65 -7.49 4.93
N ALA A 73 -10.14 -8.07 6.02
CA ALA A 73 -10.96 -8.44 7.17
C ALA A 73 -11.64 -7.24 7.83
N HIS A 74 -11.05 -6.04 7.73
CA HIS A 74 -11.60 -4.81 8.30
C HIS A 74 -12.54 -4.04 7.35
N LEU A 75 -12.44 -4.22 6.03
CA LEU A 75 -13.24 -3.45 5.07
C LEU A 75 -14.74 -3.73 5.22
N GLN A 76 -15.56 -2.67 5.22
CA GLN A 76 -17.01 -2.81 5.11
C GLN A 76 -17.38 -3.35 3.72
N GLU A 77 -18.47 -4.12 3.62
CA GLU A 77 -18.97 -4.64 2.35
C GLU A 77 -19.18 -3.51 1.32
N GLY A 78 -18.64 -3.71 0.11
CA GLY A 78 -18.72 -2.77 -1.01
C GLY A 78 -17.67 -1.67 -1.01
N GLU A 79 -16.83 -1.55 0.02
CA GLU A 79 -15.74 -0.58 0.05
C GLU A 79 -14.48 -1.10 -0.66
N VAL A 80 -13.65 -0.16 -1.10
CA VAL A 80 -12.38 -0.41 -1.79
C VAL A 80 -11.28 0.42 -1.13
N ALA A 81 -10.24 -0.24 -0.65
CA ALA A 81 -9.00 0.40 -0.24
C ALA A 81 -8.03 0.45 -1.42
N VAL A 82 -7.44 1.61 -1.67
CA VAL A 82 -6.42 1.83 -2.69
C VAL A 82 -5.15 2.23 -1.99
N LEU A 83 -4.15 1.35 -1.96
CA LEU A 83 -2.82 1.60 -1.44
C LEU A 83 -2.02 2.26 -2.56
N VAL A 84 -1.43 3.42 -2.29
CA VAL A 84 -0.59 4.13 -3.27
C VAL A 84 0.79 4.32 -2.66
N THR A 85 1.82 3.98 -3.43
CA THR A 85 3.23 4.07 -3.04
C THR A 85 4.01 4.76 -4.14
N ALA A 86 4.90 5.68 -3.77
CA ALA A 86 5.85 6.28 -4.71
C ALA A 86 7.15 6.64 -4.01
N GLY A 87 8.27 6.53 -4.72
CA GLY A 87 9.59 6.85 -4.17
C GLY A 87 10.69 6.75 -5.21
N ALA A 88 11.93 6.95 -4.77
CA ALA A 88 13.08 6.82 -5.65
C ALA A 88 14.36 6.45 -4.92
N GLU A 89 15.27 5.78 -5.64
CA GLU A 89 16.68 5.65 -5.27
C GLU A 89 17.50 6.62 -6.13
N LYS A 90 17.92 7.76 -5.56
CA LYS A 90 18.80 8.78 -6.19
C LYS A 90 18.41 9.20 -7.63
N LEU A 91 17.12 9.24 -7.96
CA LEU A 91 16.60 9.49 -9.32
C LEU A 91 17.16 8.51 -10.38
N ARG A 92 17.81 7.42 -9.96
CA ARG A 92 18.26 6.34 -10.83
C ARG A 92 17.15 5.33 -11.02
N TYR A 93 16.33 5.13 -10.00
CA TYR A 93 15.14 4.30 -10.07
C TYR A 93 14.01 5.11 -9.45
N VAL A 94 13.11 5.63 -10.27
CA VAL A 94 11.84 6.21 -9.80
C VAL A 94 10.82 5.10 -9.87
N THR A 95 10.16 4.81 -8.76
CA THR A 95 9.16 3.74 -8.66
C THR A 95 7.86 4.28 -8.10
N GLY A 96 6.78 3.61 -8.45
CA GLY A 96 5.47 3.91 -7.91
C GLY A 96 4.48 2.88 -8.38
N HIS A 97 3.59 2.50 -7.49
CA HIS A 97 2.56 1.53 -7.79
C HIS A 97 1.33 1.80 -6.93
N ALA A 98 0.21 1.24 -7.35
CA ALA A 98 -0.99 1.23 -6.55
C ALA A 98 -1.67 -0.13 -6.59
N VAL A 99 -2.26 -0.51 -5.46
CA VAL A 99 -3.05 -1.72 -5.30
C VAL A 99 -4.44 -1.34 -4.82
N ALA A 100 -5.46 -1.61 -5.65
CA ALA A 100 -6.85 -1.54 -5.21
C ALA A 100 -7.26 -2.91 -4.66
N ILE A 101 -7.93 -2.92 -3.52
CA ILE A 101 -8.37 -4.11 -2.79
C ILE A 101 -9.83 -3.90 -2.42
N ASN A 102 -10.72 -4.78 -2.88
CA ASN A 102 -12.14 -4.70 -2.50
C ASN A 102 -12.44 -5.55 -1.25
N SER A 103 -13.64 -5.37 -0.68
CA SER A 103 -14.09 -6.10 0.52
C SER A 103 -14.19 -7.64 0.34
N SER A 104 -14.05 -8.15 -0.89
CA SER A 104 -14.01 -9.58 -1.20
C SER A 104 -12.58 -10.13 -1.33
N GLY A 105 -11.56 -9.27 -1.22
CA GLY A 105 -10.15 -9.62 -1.36
C GLY A 105 -9.63 -9.68 -2.80
N GLU A 106 -10.42 -9.25 -3.79
CA GLU A 106 -9.93 -9.13 -5.15
C GLU A 106 -9.02 -7.91 -5.28
N THR A 107 -7.93 -8.06 -6.03
CA THR A 107 -6.92 -7.01 -6.19
C THR A 107 -6.74 -6.59 -7.65
N LEU A 108 -6.47 -5.30 -7.84
CA LEU A 108 -6.01 -4.73 -9.10
C LEU A 108 -4.70 -3.98 -8.85
N HIS A 109 -3.75 -4.14 -9.77
CA HIS A 109 -2.43 -3.54 -9.68
C HIS A 109 -2.19 -2.58 -10.86
N VAL A 110 -1.51 -1.47 -10.58
CA VAL A 110 -0.93 -0.60 -11.59
C VAL A 110 0.45 -0.17 -11.13
N ASP A 111 1.42 -0.21 -12.03
CA ASP A 111 2.77 0.32 -11.80
C ASP A 111 3.00 1.55 -12.70
N ILE A 112 3.79 2.52 -12.26
CA ILE A 112 4.17 3.64 -13.12
C ILE A 112 4.92 3.16 -14.37
N SER A 113 5.61 2.02 -14.28
CA SER A 113 6.33 1.36 -15.36
C SER A 113 5.40 0.76 -16.42
N ASP A 114 4.11 0.60 -16.12
CA ASP A 114 3.10 0.19 -17.12
C ASP A 114 3.04 1.18 -18.30
N ILE A 115 3.56 2.41 -18.13
CA ILE A 115 3.66 3.38 -19.21
C ILE A 115 4.54 2.90 -20.38
N TYR A 116 5.57 2.10 -20.13
CA TYR A 116 6.45 1.60 -21.19
C TYR A 116 5.72 0.59 -22.07
N ASP A 117 4.97 -0.33 -21.45
CA ASP A 117 4.13 -1.29 -22.16
C ASP A 117 2.98 -0.60 -22.89
N LYS A 118 2.35 0.42 -22.26
CA LYS A 118 1.32 1.24 -22.91
C LYS A 118 1.86 1.99 -24.13
N ALA A 119 3.04 2.60 -24.05
CA ALA A 119 3.66 3.29 -25.19
C ALA A 119 3.95 2.32 -26.35
N LYS A 120 4.44 1.11 -26.04
CA LYS A 120 4.67 0.06 -27.03
C LYS A 120 3.37 -0.42 -27.67
N ALA A 121 2.32 -0.61 -26.89
CA ALA A 121 1.03 -1.09 -27.38
C ALA A 121 0.33 -0.05 -28.27
N GLU A 122 0.29 1.21 -27.83
CA GLU A 122 -0.47 2.28 -28.47
C GLU A 122 0.28 2.90 -29.66
N TRP A 123 1.59 3.10 -29.52
CA TRP A 123 2.40 3.85 -30.51
C TRP A 123 3.38 2.97 -31.27
N HIS A 124 3.47 1.68 -30.94
CA HIS A 124 4.42 0.74 -31.54
C HIS A 124 5.89 1.19 -31.40
N ILE A 125 6.18 1.98 -30.36
CA ILE A 125 7.52 2.46 -30.02
C ILE A 125 7.89 1.91 -28.65
N SER A 126 9.05 1.27 -28.55
CA SER A 126 9.62 0.81 -27.29
C SER A 126 10.55 1.89 -26.71
N PRO A 127 10.16 2.62 -25.66
CA PRO A 127 11.05 3.60 -25.03
C PRO A 127 12.18 2.88 -24.29
N THR A 128 13.29 3.57 -24.06
CA THR A 128 14.29 3.13 -23.09
C THR A 128 13.78 3.37 -21.68
N LEU A 129 14.15 2.51 -20.73
CA LEU A 129 13.79 2.64 -19.33
C LEU A 129 14.49 3.86 -18.70
N ALA A 130 13.79 4.52 -17.76
CA ALA A 130 14.34 5.61 -16.95
C ALA A 130 15.17 5.05 -15.79
N GLU A 131 16.25 4.35 -16.13
CA GLU A 131 17.18 3.72 -15.19
C GLU A 131 18.65 3.98 -15.57
N TYR A 132 19.57 3.83 -14.60
CA TYR A 132 21.03 3.99 -14.78
C TYR A 132 21.79 2.75 -14.31
#